data_AF-A0AAD7A6D0-F1
#
_entry.id   AF-A0AAD7A6D0-F1
#
_cell.length_a   1.000
_cell.length_b   1.000
_cell.length_c   1.000
_cell.angle_alpha   90.00
_cell.angle_beta   90.00
_cell.angle_gamma   90.00
#
_symmetry.space_group_name_H-M   'P 1'
#
loop_
_entity.id
_entity.type
_entity.pdbx_description
1 polymer ?
#
loop_
_entity_poly.entity_id
_entity_poly.type
_entity_poly.pdbx_seq_one_letter_code
_entity_poly.pdbx_strand_id
1 'polypeptide(L)'
;MPALDRYRDALAAVSARTGAPLSSLVLSFAVLHELTAVVPLVGIFYAARSLGVGERVVATLPTEKDNWVAHKCSTWVDDGQKWAARVGRRYGAFGFEKGGPENQIPVNSDRIVGDVANAVVAYAATKALLPVRIGAALYLSPAFSRAVVDPTRRGFVRIFRKGT
;
A
#
# COMPACT_ATOMS: atom_id res chain seq x y z
N MET A 1 4.53 15.15 30.81
CA MET A 1 4.92 15.13 29.38
C MET A 1 3.84 15.83 28.56
N PRO A 2 3.90 17.17 28.38
CA PRO A 2 2.78 17.99 27.90
C PRO A 2 2.39 17.83 26.42
N ALA A 3 3.16 17.08 25.63
CA ALA A 3 2.81 16.78 24.24
C ALA A 3 1.84 15.59 24.15
N LEU A 4 2.07 14.53 24.92
CA LEU A 4 1.23 13.32 24.90
C LEU A 4 -0.20 13.62 25.36
N ASP A 5 -0.35 14.50 26.35
CA ASP A 5 -1.66 14.89 26.87
C ASP A 5 -2.47 15.63 25.79
N ARG A 6 -1.85 16.55 25.04
CA ARG A 6 -2.48 17.24 23.91
C ARG A 6 -2.91 16.29 22.78
N TYR A 7 -2.11 15.27 22.48
CA TYR A 7 -2.49 14.26 21.48
C TYR A 7 -3.68 13.42 21.94
N ARG A 8 -3.71 13.04 23.22
CA ARG A 8 -4.83 12.30 23.82
C ARG A 8 -6.12 13.11 23.80
N ASP A 9 -6.05 14.40 24.13
CA ASP A 9 -7.19 15.31 24.10
C ASP A 9 -7.73 15.50 22.67
N ALA A 10 -6.83 15.67 21.69
CA ALA A 10 -7.21 15.78 20.29
C ALA A 10 -7.90 14.49 19.77
N LEU A 11 -7.35 13.32 20.13
CA LEU A 11 -7.95 12.03 19.78
C LEU A 11 -9.31 11.84 20.46
N ALA A 12 -9.42 12.17 21.75
CA ALA A 12 -10.68 12.11 22.50
C ALA A 12 -11.74 13.02 21.87
N ALA A 13 -11.38 14.22 21.44
CA ALA A 13 -12.28 15.13 20.74
C ALA A 13 -12.76 14.55 19.39
N VAL A 14 -11.88 13.88 18.63
CA VAL A 14 -12.26 13.21 17.36
C VAL A 14 -13.17 12.02 17.63
N SER A 15 -12.90 11.20 18.65
CA SER A 15 -13.77 10.10 19.07
C SER A 15 -15.15 10.59 19.49
N ALA A 16 -15.21 11.66 20.29
CA ALA A 16 -16.47 12.27 20.73
C ALA A 16 -17.30 12.82 19.57
N ARG A 17 -16.65 13.46 18.57
CA ARG A 17 -17.33 13.99 17.38
C ARG A 17 -17.81 12.91 16.42
N THR A 18 -17.12 11.78 16.35
CA THR A 18 -17.42 10.69 15.39
C THR A 18 -18.31 9.60 15.96
N GLY A 19 -18.49 9.56 17.29
CA GLY A 19 -19.30 8.56 17.99
C GLY A 19 -18.68 7.15 17.96
N ALA A 20 -17.43 7.02 17.51
CA ALA A 20 -16.70 5.75 17.43
C ALA A 20 -15.66 5.68 18.56
N PRO A 21 -15.54 4.55 19.28
CA PRO A 21 -14.50 4.38 20.30
C PRO A 21 -13.11 4.44 19.67
N LEU A 22 -12.15 5.06 20.36
CA LEU A 22 -10.78 5.30 19.87
C LEU A 22 -10.09 4.06 19.28
N SER A 23 -10.21 2.91 19.94
CA SER A 23 -9.62 1.65 19.47
C SER A 23 -10.20 1.19 18.13
N SER A 24 -11.50 1.38 17.93
CA SER A 24 -12.19 1.06 16.67
C SER A 24 -11.78 2.00 15.55
N LEU A 25 -11.58 3.29 15.86
CA LEU A 25 -11.11 4.28 14.89
C LEU A 25 -9.68 3.97 14.41
N VAL A 26 -8.77 3.65 15.34
CA VAL A 26 -7.38 3.27 15.00
C VAL A 26 -7.35 1.98 14.17
N LEU A 27 -8.15 0.98 14.55
CA LEU A 27 -8.26 -0.27 13.77
C LEU A 27 -8.79 0.01 12.36
N SER A 28 -9.84 0.84 12.25
CA SER A 28 -10.43 1.22 10.96
C SER A 28 -9.43 1.94 10.07
N PHE A 29 -8.67 2.87 10.65
CA PHE A 29 -7.60 3.57 9.95
C PHE A 29 -6.53 2.61 9.43
N ALA A 30 -6.05 1.70 10.27
CA ALA A 30 -5.04 0.73 9.87
C ALA A 30 -5.55 -0.16 8.72
N VAL A 31 -6.78 -0.70 8.83
CA VAL A 31 -7.37 -1.54 7.78
C VAL A 31 -7.55 -0.76 6.47
N LEU A 32 -8.06 0.47 6.53
CA LEU A 32 -8.20 1.31 5.33
C LEU A 32 -6.86 1.70 4.73
N HIS A 33 -5.87 1.99 5.57
CA HIS A 33 -4.52 2.32 5.12
C HIS A 33 -3.91 1.16 4.32
N GLU A 34 -4.04 -0.06 4.81
CA GLU A 34 -3.56 -1.26 4.12
C GLU A 34 -4.36 -1.52 2.83
N LEU A 35 -5.70 -1.41 2.88
CA LEU A 35 -6.53 -1.62 1.70
C LEU A 35 -6.23 -0.61 0.60
N THR A 36 -6.05 0.66 0.96
CA THR A 36 -5.65 1.72 0.04
C THR A 36 -4.18 1.62 -0.39
N ALA A 37 -3.37 0.73 0.19
CA ALA A 37 -2.06 0.37 -0.34
C ALA A 37 -2.15 -0.78 -1.34
N VAL A 38 -2.91 -1.83 -1.03
CA VAL A 38 -3.02 -3.05 -1.85
C VAL A 38 -3.83 -2.79 -3.13
N VAL A 39 -4.98 -2.13 -3.03
CA VAL A 39 -5.89 -1.93 -4.18
C VAL A 39 -5.21 -1.12 -5.28
N PRO A 40 -4.58 0.05 -5.01
CA PRO A 40 -3.85 0.78 -6.04
C PRO A 40 -2.64 0.02 -6.57
N LEU A 41 -1.90 -0.70 -5.71
CA LEU A 41 -0.73 -1.47 -6.16
C LEU A 41 -1.14 -2.52 -7.20
N VAL A 42 -2.17 -3.31 -6.91
CA VAL A 42 -2.67 -4.35 -7.81
C VAL A 42 -3.35 -3.73 -9.04
N GLY A 43 -4.19 -2.72 -8.85
CA GLY A 43 -4.92 -2.05 -9.92
C GLY A 43 -3.98 -1.38 -10.93
N ILE A 44 -2.99 -0.63 -10.44
CA ILE A 44 -2.00 0.03 -11.29
C ILE A 44 -1.13 -0.99 -12.02
N PHE A 45 -0.75 -2.11 -11.37
CA PHE A 45 -0.01 -3.18 -12.02
C PHE A 45 -0.75 -3.74 -13.24
N TYR A 46 -2.02 -4.14 -13.06
CA TYR A 46 -2.82 -4.69 -14.16
C TYR A 46 -3.16 -3.64 -15.23
N ALA A 47 -3.37 -2.38 -14.83
CA ALA A 47 -3.53 -1.28 -15.78
C ALA A 47 -2.25 -1.07 -16.62
N ALA A 48 -1.09 -1.03 -15.96
CA ALA A 48 0.19 -0.85 -16.65
C ALA A 48 0.49 -2.02 -17.61
N ARG A 49 0.22 -3.24 -17.16
CA ARG A 49 0.38 -4.47 -17.95
C ARG A 49 -0.55 -4.52 -19.15
N SER A 50 -1.83 -4.17 -18.98
CA SER A 50 -2.81 -4.21 -20.08
C SER A 50 -2.55 -3.14 -21.14
N LEU A 51 -2.02 -1.98 -20.74
CA LEU A 51 -1.71 -0.87 -21.63
C LEU A 51 -0.28 -0.93 -22.20
N GLY A 52 0.58 -1.83 -21.70
CA GLY A 52 1.99 -1.93 -22.09
C GLY A 52 2.79 -0.66 -21.77
N VAL A 53 2.39 0.08 -20.72
CA VAL A 53 2.99 1.38 -20.39
C VAL A 53 4.13 1.26 -19.39
N GLY A 54 4.30 0.13 -18.70
CA GLY A 54 5.34 -0.03 -17.68
C GLY A 54 6.74 0.26 -18.20
N GLU A 55 7.12 -0.34 -19.31
CA GLU A 55 8.43 -0.17 -19.94
C GLU A 55 8.65 1.27 -20.42
N ARG A 56 7.64 1.85 -21.07
CA ARG A 56 7.70 3.23 -21.58
C ARG A 56 7.90 4.23 -20.45
N VAL A 57 7.11 4.09 -19.37
CA VAL A 57 7.22 4.95 -18.20
C VAL A 57 8.61 4.88 -17.62
N VAL A 58 9.12 3.67 -17.33
CA VAL A 58 10.48 3.48 -16.77
C VAL A 58 11.56 4.06 -17.69
N ALA A 59 11.46 3.86 -19.00
CA ALA A 59 12.42 4.37 -19.97
C ALA A 59 12.42 5.90 -20.11
N THR A 60 11.27 6.55 -19.86
CA THR A 60 11.13 8.01 -19.94
C THR A 60 11.47 8.74 -18.65
N LEU A 61 11.79 8.02 -17.56
CA LEU A 61 12.07 8.66 -16.29
C LEU A 61 13.34 9.51 -16.39
N PRO A 62 13.33 10.75 -15.85
CA PRO A 62 14.51 11.59 -15.83
C PRO A 62 15.65 10.88 -15.11
N THR A 63 16.75 10.65 -15.82
CA THR A 63 17.99 10.11 -15.24
C THR A 63 18.76 11.19 -14.48
N GLU A 64 18.52 12.46 -14.81
CA GLU A 64 19.15 13.61 -14.16
C GLU A 64 18.49 13.91 -12.81
N LYS A 65 19.33 14.10 -11.80
CA LYS A 65 18.95 14.22 -10.37
C LYS A 65 18.93 15.68 -9.93
N ASP A 66 18.54 16.57 -10.82
CA ASP A 66 18.73 18.01 -10.65
C ASP A 66 17.73 18.63 -9.66
N ASN A 67 16.64 17.93 -9.36
CA ASN A 67 15.67 18.34 -8.35
C ASN A 67 15.28 17.20 -7.39
N TRP A 68 14.76 17.59 -6.22
CA TRP A 68 14.36 16.67 -5.14
C TRP A 68 13.33 15.63 -5.60
N VAL A 69 12.39 16.02 -6.47
CA VAL A 69 11.34 15.14 -6.99
C VAL A 69 11.93 14.04 -7.86
N ALA A 70 12.81 14.40 -8.80
CA ALA A 70 13.51 13.46 -9.68
C ALA A 70 14.36 12.46 -8.88
N HIS A 71 15.09 12.95 -7.86
CA HIS A 71 15.84 12.10 -6.94
C HIS A 71 14.94 11.09 -6.20
N LYS A 72 13.76 11.52 -5.71
CA LYS A 72 12.81 10.63 -5.04
C LYS A 72 12.19 9.61 -5.99
N CYS A 73 11.81 10.02 -7.19
CA CYS A 73 11.27 9.12 -8.22
C CYS A 73 12.29 8.03 -8.59
N SER A 74 13.54 8.41 -8.85
CA SER A 74 14.64 7.46 -9.12
C SER A 74 14.83 6.49 -7.93
N THR A 75 14.84 7.00 -6.69
CA THR A 75 14.93 6.13 -5.50
C THR A 75 13.76 5.14 -5.42
N TRP A 76 12.53 5.58 -5.72
CA TRP A 76 11.36 4.69 -5.69
C TRP A 76 11.39 3.63 -6.78
N VAL A 77 11.97 3.95 -7.93
CA VAL A 77 12.18 3.00 -9.04
C VAL A 77 13.20 1.95 -8.65
N ASP A 78 14.34 2.36 -8.11
CA ASP A 78 15.39 1.44 -7.62
C ASP A 78 14.86 0.53 -6.50
N ASP A 79 14.12 1.10 -5.54
CA ASP A 79 13.43 0.34 -4.49
C ASP A 79 12.41 -0.64 -5.08
N GLY A 80 11.66 -0.20 -6.09
CA GLY A 80 10.66 -0.99 -6.80
C GLY A 80 11.29 -2.19 -7.50
N GLN A 81 12.45 -2.01 -8.14
CA GLN A 81 13.18 -3.09 -8.81
C GLN A 81 13.64 -4.14 -7.80
N LYS A 82 14.23 -3.70 -6.68
CA LYS A 82 14.64 -4.60 -5.58
C LYS A 82 13.46 -5.34 -4.97
N TRP A 83 12.33 -4.64 -4.78
CA TRP A 83 11.10 -5.23 -4.28
C TRP A 83 10.53 -6.27 -5.26
N ALA A 84 10.42 -5.93 -6.55
CA ALA A 84 9.91 -6.83 -7.59
C ALA A 84 10.77 -8.09 -7.70
N ALA A 85 12.10 -7.96 -7.67
CA ALA A 85 13.02 -9.09 -7.67
C ALA A 85 12.85 -9.97 -6.42
N ARG A 86 12.71 -9.36 -5.24
CA ARG A 86 12.49 -10.10 -3.97
C ARG A 86 11.15 -10.85 -3.97
N VAL A 87 10.06 -10.18 -4.36
CA VAL A 87 8.72 -10.78 -4.41
C VAL A 87 8.66 -11.84 -5.49
N GLY A 88 9.23 -11.55 -6.66
CA GLY A 88 9.37 -12.49 -7.77
C GLY A 88 10.01 -13.79 -7.32
N ARG A 89 11.21 -13.73 -6.73
CA ARG A 89 11.90 -14.93 -6.23
C ARG A 89 11.17 -15.62 -5.08
N ARG A 90 10.49 -14.87 -4.20
CA ARG A 90 9.79 -15.48 -3.05
C ARG A 90 8.56 -16.28 -3.47
N TYR A 91 7.84 -15.82 -4.48
CA TYR A 91 6.55 -16.39 -4.88
C TYR A 91 6.54 -17.03 -6.25
N GLY A 92 7.61 -16.95 -7.03
CA GLY A 92 7.63 -17.36 -8.43
C GLY A 92 6.86 -16.40 -9.34
N ALA A 93 6.93 -15.10 -9.05
CA ALA A 93 6.18 -14.05 -9.75
C ALA A 93 7.08 -13.26 -10.70
N PHE A 94 6.49 -12.51 -11.64
CA PHE A 94 7.21 -11.70 -12.65
C PHE A 94 8.24 -12.52 -13.45
N GLY A 95 8.02 -13.83 -13.59
CA GLY A 95 8.89 -14.79 -14.28
C GLY A 95 10.20 -15.15 -13.57
N PHE A 96 10.35 -14.80 -12.29
CA PHE A 96 11.38 -15.39 -11.45
C PHE A 96 10.97 -16.80 -11.01
N GLU A 97 11.94 -17.69 -10.83
CA GLU A 97 11.68 -18.99 -10.20
C GLU A 97 11.60 -18.85 -8.68
N LYS A 98 10.69 -19.61 -8.06
CA LYS A 98 10.51 -19.61 -6.61
C LYS A 98 11.75 -20.19 -5.93
N GLY A 99 12.44 -19.36 -5.14
CA GLY A 99 13.70 -19.74 -4.49
C GLY A 99 14.91 -19.75 -5.43
N GLY A 100 14.77 -19.19 -6.65
CA GLY A 100 15.86 -19.11 -7.62
C GLY A 100 17.04 -18.24 -7.15
N PRO A 101 18.24 -18.46 -7.72
CA PRO A 101 19.44 -17.71 -7.35
C PRO A 101 19.33 -16.21 -7.69
N GLU A 102 20.07 -15.36 -6.97
CA GLU A 102 20.01 -13.91 -7.16
C GLU A 102 20.45 -13.45 -8.56
N ASN A 103 21.39 -14.18 -9.16
CA ASN A 103 21.92 -13.93 -10.51
C ASN A 103 21.16 -14.70 -11.62
N GLN A 104 19.98 -15.25 -11.32
CA GLN A 104 19.22 -15.98 -12.33
C GLN A 104 18.78 -15.04 -13.46
N ILE A 105 19.19 -15.36 -14.69
CA ILE A 105 18.68 -14.69 -15.88
C ILE A 105 17.32 -15.31 -16.21
N PRO A 106 16.25 -14.51 -16.30
CA PRO A 106 14.91 -15.04 -16.51
C PRO A 106 14.76 -15.75 -17.86
N VAL A 107 14.07 -16.91 -17.88
CA VAL A 107 13.94 -17.82 -19.04
C VAL A 107 13.16 -17.18 -20.22
N ASN A 108 12.44 -16.08 -19.98
CA ASN A 108 11.74 -15.25 -20.98
C ASN A 108 12.01 -13.76 -20.74
N SER A 109 13.20 -13.27 -21.07
CA SER A 109 13.68 -11.92 -20.74
C SER A 109 12.66 -10.81 -21.05
N ASP A 110 12.03 -10.81 -22.23
CA ASP A 110 11.25 -9.65 -22.69
C ASP A 110 9.93 -9.49 -21.92
N ARG A 111 9.14 -10.56 -21.79
CA ARG A 111 7.89 -10.51 -21.01
C ARG A 111 8.16 -10.27 -19.52
N ILE A 112 9.33 -10.71 -19.06
CA ILE A 112 9.76 -10.58 -17.67
C ILE A 112 10.22 -9.16 -17.37
N VAL A 113 10.99 -8.55 -18.27
CA VAL A 113 11.36 -7.14 -18.21
C VAL A 113 10.09 -6.27 -18.18
N GLY A 114 9.09 -6.59 -19.00
CA GLY A 114 7.81 -5.88 -18.98
C GLY A 114 7.05 -6.02 -17.66
N ASP A 115 6.95 -7.22 -17.11
CA ASP A 115 6.26 -7.46 -15.84
C ASP A 115 6.96 -6.82 -14.65
N VAL A 116 8.28 -6.85 -14.63
CA VAL A 116 9.09 -6.13 -13.64
C VAL A 116 8.88 -4.62 -13.80
N ALA A 117 8.89 -4.09 -15.03
CA ALA A 117 8.64 -2.66 -15.26
C ALA A 117 7.23 -2.24 -14.80
N ASN A 118 6.20 -3.05 -15.08
CA ASN A 118 4.84 -2.82 -14.59
C ASN A 118 4.77 -2.83 -13.06
N ALA A 119 5.49 -3.75 -12.40
CA ALA A 119 5.57 -3.84 -10.95
C ALA A 119 6.29 -2.64 -10.32
N VAL A 120 7.38 -2.18 -10.94
CA VAL A 120 8.14 -0.99 -10.53
C VAL A 120 7.29 0.27 -10.64
N VAL A 121 6.57 0.45 -11.76
CA VAL A 121 5.66 1.58 -11.97
C VAL A 121 4.53 1.56 -10.94
N ALA A 122 3.91 0.39 -10.72
CA ALA A 122 2.86 0.25 -9.71
C ALA A 122 3.35 0.60 -8.31
N TYR A 123 4.56 0.15 -7.96
CA TYR A 123 5.20 0.45 -6.68
C TYR A 123 5.48 1.95 -6.50
N ALA A 124 6.12 2.57 -7.49
CA ALA A 124 6.45 3.99 -7.47
C ALA A 124 5.20 4.87 -7.44
N ALA A 125 4.19 4.55 -8.24
CA ALA A 125 2.91 5.25 -8.26
C ALA A 125 2.16 5.09 -6.93
N THR A 126 2.15 3.89 -6.35
CA THR A 126 1.57 3.66 -5.02
C THR A 126 2.28 4.50 -3.97
N LYS A 127 3.62 4.58 -3.98
CA LYS A 127 4.39 5.47 -3.10
C LYS A 127 4.06 6.95 -3.32
N ALA A 128 3.91 7.40 -4.56
CA ALA A 128 3.50 8.77 -4.86
C ALA A 128 2.12 9.11 -4.27
N LEU A 129 1.22 8.14 -4.19
CA LEU A 129 -0.11 8.29 -3.59
C LEU A 129 -0.09 8.29 -2.04
N LEU A 130 1.05 8.17 -1.36
CA LEU A 130 1.12 8.16 0.12
C LEU A 130 0.34 9.30 0.80
N PRO A 131 0.50 10.59 0.41
CA PRO A 131 -0.21 11.68 1.07
C PRO A 131 -1.73 11.56 0.91
N VAL A 132 -2.17 11.18 -0.30
CA VAL A 132 -3.58 10.97 -0.62
C VAL A 132 -4.15 9.80 0.19
N ARG A 133 -3.39 8.71 0.34
CA ARG A 133 -3.79 7.52 1.11
C ARG A 133 -4.01 7.85 2.58
N ILE A 134 -3.10 8.61 3.18
CA ILE A 134 -3.24 9.04 4.58
C ILE A 134 -4.49 9.92 4.74
N GLY A 135 -4.69 10.90 3.86
CA GLY A 135 -5.87 11.77 3.90
C GLY A 135 -7.18 11.00 3.73
N ALA A 136 -7.26 10.13 2.72
CA ALA A 136 -8.44 9.32 2.45
C ALA A 136 -8.75 8.33 3.59
N ALA A 137 -7.72 7.66 4.14
CA ALA A 137 -7.90 6.75 5.26
C ALA A 137 -8.41 7.48 6.51
N LEU A 138 -7.85 8.66 6.85
CA LEU A 138 -8.33 9.47 7.98
C LEU A 138 -9.79 9.92 7.79
N TYR A 139 -10.15 10.35 6.57
CA TYR A 139 -11.50 10.82 6.27
C TYR A 139 -12.56 9.70 6.33
N LEU A 140 -12.23 8.51 5.84
CA LEU A 140 -13.17 7.39 5.75
C LEU A 140 -13.22 6.51 7.02
N SER A 141 -12.22 6.60 7.90
CA SER A 141 -12.15 5.80 9.15
C SER A 141 -13.41 5.90 10.03
N PRO A 142 -14.02 7.09 10.27
CA PRO A 142 -15.24 7.20 11.06
C PRO A 142 -16.45 6.48 10.45
N ALA A 143 -16.57 6.49 9.12
CA ALA A 143 -17.65 5.79 8.42
C ALA A 143 -17.43 4.26 8.46
N PHE A 144 -16.20 3.82 8.20
CA PHE A 144 -15.83 2.40 8.22
C PHE A 144 -15.98 1.77 9.61
N SER A 145 -15.57 2.48 10.67
CA SER A 145 -15.73 2.02 12.05
C SER A 145 -17.19 1.67 12.37
N ARG A 146 -18.12 2.54 11.97
CA ARG A 146 -19.55 2.37 12.23
C ARG A 146 -20.17 1.28 11.35
N ALA A 147 -19.75 1.20 10.10
CA ALA A 147 -20.33 0.27 9.12
C ALA A 147 -19.81 -1.17 9.25
N VAL A 148 -18.54 -1.35 9.63
CA VAL A 148 -17.88 -2.66 9.58
C VAL A 148 -17.41 -3.13 10.96
N VAL A 149 -16.73 -2.28 11.72
CA VAL A 149 -16.08 -2.71 12.98
C VAL A 149 -17.10 -2.91 14.10
N ASP A 150 -18.01 -1.97 14.31
CA ASP A 150 -19.06 -2.06 15.33
C ASP A 150 -19.98 -3.29 15.17
N PRO A 151 -20.54 -3.60 13.98
CA PRO A 151 -21.38 -4.78 13.83
C PRO A 151 -20.58 -6.09 14.00
N THR A 152 -19.35 -6.14 13.50
CA THR A 152 -18.47 -7.32 13.66
C THR A 152 -18.15 -7.56 15.15
N ARG A 153 -17.84 -6.50 15.90
CA ARG A 153 -17.59 -6.58 17.35
C ARG A 153 -18.83 -7.06 18.12
N ARG A 154 -20.02 -6.55 17.80
CA ARG A 154 -21.28 -6.99 18.43
C ARG A 154 -21.58 -8.46 18.11
N GLY A 155 -21.33 -8.91 16.89
CA GLY A 155 -21.48 -10.31 16.49
C GLY A 155 -20.54 -11.24 17.25
N PHE A 156 -19.27 -10.87 17.36
CA PHE A 156 -18.25 -11.67 18.05
C PHE A 156 -18.51 -11.78 19.56
N VAL A 157 -18.88 -10.68 20.22
CA VAL A 157 -19.27 -10.69 21.65
C VAL A 157 -20.51 -11.55 21.88
N ARG A 158 -21.48 -11.54 20.95
CA ARG A 158 -22.71 -12.35 21.07
C ARG A 158 -22.43 -13.84 20.94
N ILE A 159 -21.45 -14.23 20.13
CA ILE A 159 -21.02 -15.63 20.00
C ILE A 159 -20.30 -16.09 21.27
N PHE A 160 -19.38 -15.28 21.80
CA PHE A 160 -18.62 -15.63 23.00
C PHE A 160 -19.47 -15.60 24.29
N ARG A 161 -20.44 -14.69 24.44
CA ARG A 161 -21.38 -14.69 25.59
C ARG A 161 -22.42 -15.80 25.58
N LYS A 162 -22.55 -16.56 24.48
CA LYS A 162 -23.42 -17.74 24.40
C LYS A 162 -22.70 -19.05 24.75
N GLY A 163 -21.37 -19.02 24.94
CA GLY A 163 -20.54 -20.20 25.21
C GLY A 163 -20.09 -20.38 26.67
N THR A 164 -20.52 -19.49 27.56
CA THR A 164 -20.43 -19.56 29.04
C THR A 164 -21.84 -19.43 29.58
#